data_AF-A0A5C0DVX4-F1
#
_entry.id   AF-A0A5C0DVX4-F1
#
_cell.length_a   1.000
_cell.length_b   1.000
_cell.length_c   1.000
_cell.angle_alpha   90.00
_cell.angle_beta   90.00
_cell.angle_gamma   90.00
#
_symmetry.space_group_name_H-M   'P 1'
#
loop_
_entity.id
_entity.type
_entity.pdbx_description
1 polymer ?
#
loop_
_entity_poly.entity_id
_entity_poly.type
_entity_poly.pdbx_seq_one_letter_code
_entity_poly.pdbx_strand_id
1 'polypeptide(L)' 'MFRQKLDYIHHNPVQRGYVDEPSHWRYSSYRNYLELPSLLAVDLVDL' A
#
# COMPACT_ATOMS: atom_id res chain seq x y z
N MET A 1 10.75 6.52 -11.90
CA MET A 1 11.54 5.75 -10.90
C MET A 1 10.78 5.57 -9.57
N PHE A 2 10.33 6.64 -8.90
CA PHE A 2 9.64 6.51 -7.59
C PHE A 2 8.34 5.71 -7.65
N ARG A 3 7.39 6.07 -8.53
CA ARG A 3 6.09 5.38 -8.68
C ARG A 3 6.24 3.87 -8.92
N GLN A 4 7.16 3.47 -9.80
CA GLN A 4 7.44 2.04 -10.07
C GLN A 4 7.86 1.28 -8.80
N LYS A 5 8.71 1.88 -7.95
CA LYS A 5 9.12 1.26 -6.69
C LYS A 5 7.97 1.23 -5.69
N LEU A 6 7.15 2.28 -5.65
CA LEU A 6 5.94 2.35 -4.82
C LEU A 6 4.97 1.22 -5.20
N ASP A 7 4.68 1.07 -6.48
CA ASP A 7 3.80 0.02 -7.02
C ASP A 7 4.33 -1.38 -6.66
N TYR A 8 5.64 -1.61 -6.79
CA TYR A 8 6.27 -2.86 -6.39
C TYR A 8 6.05 -3.16 -4.89
N ILE A 9 6.27 -2.17 -4.02
CA ILE A 9 6.10 -2.33 -2.57
C ILE A 9 4.63 -2.68 -2.24
N HIS A 10 3.68 -1.99 -2.86
CA HIS A 10 2.25 -2.21 -2.61
C HIS A 10 1.74 -3.55 -3.14
N HIS A 11 2.27 -4.05 -4.25
CA HIS A 11 1.86 -5.33 -4.84
C HIS A 11 2.61 -6.55 -4.29
N ASN A 12 3.71 -6.37 -3.56
CA ASN A 12 4.51 -7.48 -3.04
C ASN A 12 3.69 -8.51 -2.20
N PRO A 13 2.76 -8.10 -1.31
CA PRO A 13 1.91 -9.05 -0.59
C PRO A 13 1.05 -9.93 -1.49
N VAL A 14 0.59 -9.40 -2.63
CA VAL A 14 -0.19 -10.13 -3.64
C VAL A 14 0.70 -11.09 -4.42
N GLN A 15 1.85 -10.63 -4.90
CA GLN A 15 2.80 -11.47 -5.64
C GLN A 15 3.34 -12.63 -4.81
N ARG A 16 3.36 -12.49 -3.49
CA ARG A 16 3.74 -13.55 -2.53
C ARG A 16 2.58 -14.47 -2.15
N GLY A 17 1.36 -14.18 -2.59
CA GLY A 17 0.17 -14.99 -2.32
C GLY A 17 -0.36 -14.85 -0.89
N TYR A 18 -0.04 -13.76 -0.18
CA TYR A 18 -0.54 -13.54 1.18
C TYR A 18 -1.95 -12.97 1.22
N VAL A 19 -2.30 -12.20 0.20
CA VAL A 19 -3.60 -11.53 0.04
C VAL A 19 -3.98 -11.45 -1.43
N ASP A 20 -5.28 -11.41 -1.71
CA ASP A 20 -5.78 -11.31 -3.09
C ASP A 20 -5.69 -9.89 -3.67
N GLU A 21 -5.69 -8.86 -2.80
CA GLU A 21 -5.62 -7.46 -3.20
C GLU A 21 -4.62 -6.67 -2.33
N PRO A 22 -3.93 -5.64 -2.87
CA PRO A 22 -3.00 -4.81 -2.11
C PRO A 22 -3.67 -4.11 -0.91
N SER A 23 -4.96 -3.75 -1.05
CA SER A 23 -5.79 -3.12 -0.02
C SER A 23 -5.97 -4.01 1.22
N HIS A 24 -5.95 -5.34 1.06
CA HIS A 24 -6.12 -6.30 2.15
C HIS A 24 -4.89 -6.38 3.07
N TRP A 25 -3.72 -5.89 2.65
CA TRP A 25 -2.55 -5.86 3.49
C TRP A 25 -2.65 -4.73 4.53
N ARG A 26 -3.10 -5.06 5.74
CA ARG A 26 -3.31 -4.10 6.85
C ARG A 26 -2.07 -3.27 7.20
N TYR A 27 -0.88 -3.80 6.96
CA TYR A 27 0.41 -3.15 7.24
C TYR A 27 0.98 -2.42 6.02
N SER A 28 0.17 -2.13 5.00
CA SER A 28 0.56 -1.35 3.82
C SER A 28 0.08 0.09 3.92
N SER A 29 0.91 1.02 3.47
CA SER A 29 0.47 2.42 3.27
C SER A 29 -0.54 2.55 2.13
N TYR A 30 -0.67 1.55 1.24
CA TYR A 30 -1.62 1.52 0.12
C TYR A 30 -3.05 1.85 0.54
N ARG A 31 -3.47 1.39 1.72
CA ARG A 31 -4.79 1.65 2.29
C ARG A 31 -5.07 3.13 2.50
N ASN A 32 -4.05 3.93 2.84
CA ASN A 32 -4.20 5.38 3.04
C ASN A 32 -4.46 6.11 1.73
N TYR A 33 -3.84 5.68 0.62
CA TYR A 33 -4.11 6.23 -0.71
C TYR A 33 -5.56 5.96 -1.16
N LEU A 34 -6.22 4.96 -0.57
CA LEU A 34 -7.61 4.60 -0.83
C LEU A 34 -8.57 5.11 0.25
N GLU A 35 -8.10 5.95 1.18
CA GLU A 35 -8.89 6.47 2.31
C GLU A 35 -9.52 5.35 3.17
N LEU A 36 -8.92 4.16 3.16
CA LEU A 36 -9.35 3.03 3.98
C LEU A 36 -8.76 3.12 5.39
N PRO A 37 -9.42 2.51 6.40
CA PRO A 37 -8.86 2.44 7.74
C PRO A 37 -7.46 1.83 7.73
N SER A 38 -6.48 2.56 8.25
CA SER A 38 -5.09 2.13 8.34
C SER A 38 -4.66 1.92 9.79
N LEU A 39 -3.57 1.18 9.99
CA LEU A 39 -3.07 0.90 11.34
C LEU A 39 -2.35 2.11 11.96
N LEU A 40 -1.73 2.94 11.12
CA LEU A 40 -0.95 4.10 11.52
C LEU A 40 -1.45 5.31 10.73
N ALA A 41 -1.61 6.44 11.43
CA ALA A 41 -1.81 7.71 10.76
C ALA A 41 -0.58 8.03 9.92
N VAL A 42 -0.79 8.50 8.70
CA VAL A 42 0.26 8.93 7.78
C VAL A 42 -0.14 10.24 7.13
N ASP A 43 0.84 11.12 6.96
CA ASP A 43 0.68 12.34 6.18
C ASP A 43 1.04 12.05 4.73
N LEU A 44 0.08 12.27 3.82
CA LEU A 44 0.36 12.22 2.40
C LEU A 44 1.09 13.51 2.02
N VAL A 45 2.30 13.37 1.51
CA VAL A 45 3.11 14.48 1.03
C VAL A 45 2.91 14.59 -0.47
N ASP A 46 2.38 15.72 -0.93
CA ASP A 46 2.35 16.05 -2.35
C ASP A 46 3.78 16.38 -2.83
N LEU A 47 4.15 15.79 -3.97
CA LEU A 47 5.44 16.01 -4.66
C LEU A 47 5.25 16.93 -5.86
#